data_AF-A0A147BPE9-F1
#
_entry.id   AF-A0A147BPE9-F1
#
_cell.length_a   1.000
_cell.length_b   1.000
_cell.length_c   1.000
_cell.angle_alpha   90.00
_cell.angle_beta   90.00
_cell.angle_gamma   90.00
#
_symmetry.space_group_name_H-M   'P 1'
#
loop_
_entity.id
_entity.type
_entity.pdbx_description
1 polymer ?
#
loop_
_entity_poly.entity_id
_entity_poly.type
_entity_poly.pdbx_seq_one_letter_code
_entity_poly.pdbx_strand_id
1 'polypeptide(L)'
;NMMALREVLKVTTAALKLGSRHLKKVSSKTRGYSSKSSVTMESQVLSAVYKEQFHPRTYMDVYGRLTGEAITSMAENLHRIFQSDLAQGDSLLEVGTGPTLLNSLLASSRFNYIVLSDLVEANRLELQKWLNKDEDAIDWTFRAEEIAAMEGYREPTYCRSNSRDS
;
A
#
# COMPACT_ATOMS: atom_id res chain seq x y z
N ASN A 1 -18.56 -11.07 -14.33
CA ASN A 1 -19.79 -11.65 -13.72
C ASN A 1 -20.01 -11.01 -12.35
N MET A 2 -20.95 -10.08 -12.23
CA MET A 2 -21.22 -9.27 -11.01
C MET A 2 -21.53 -10.10 -9.76
N MET A 3 -22.00 -11.33 -9.94
CA MET A 3 -22.30 -12.26 -8.84
C MET A 3 -21.01 -12.73 -8.15
N ALA A 4 -19.93 -12.99 -8.90
CA ALA A 4 -18.66 -13.44 -8.33
C ALA A 4 -17.99 -12.35 -7.48
N LEU A 5 -18.03 -11.10 -7.93
CA LEU A 5 -17.47 -9.95 -7.20
C LEU A 5 -18.19 -9.72 -5.86
N ARG A 6 -19.52 -9.88 -5.84
CA ARG A 6 -20.33 -9.74 -4.63
C ARG A 6 -20.02 -10.83 -3.60
N GLU A 7 -19.76 -12.05 -4.03
CA GLU A 7 -19.40 -13.14 -3.11
C GLU A 7 -17.98 -12.97 -2.55
N VAL A 8 -17.02 -12.53 -3.38
CA VAL A 8 -15.66 -12.20 -2.91
C VAL A 8 -15.71 -11.09 -1.85
N LEU A 9 -16.47 -10.02 -2.08
CA LEU A 9 -16.61 -8.90 -1.14
C LEU A 9 -17.21 -9.34 0.21
N LYS A 10 -18.22 -10.22 0.18
CA LYS A 10 -18.82 -10.79 1.40
C LYS A 10 -17.81 -11.61 2.21
N VAL A 11 -16.99 -12.43 1.54
CA VAL A 11 -15.95 -13.25 2.17
C VAL A 11 -14.90 -12.37 2.86
N THR A 12 -14.41 -11.32 2.18
CA THR A 12 -13.46 -10.36 2.79
C THR A 12 -14.05 -9.62 3.99
N THR A 13 -15.33 -9.25 3.94
CA THR A 13 -16.00 -8.53 5.04
C THR A 13 -16.17 -9.42 6.27
N ALA A 14 -16.45 -10.71 6.08
CA ALA A 14 -16.57 -11.69 7.17
C ALA A 14 -15.21 -11.95 7.86
N ALA A 15 -14.12 -12.01 7.09
CA ALA A 15 -12.77 -12.22 7.62
C ALA A 15 -12.30 -11.06 8.53
N LEU A 16 -12.57 -9.81 8.14
CA LEU A 16 -12.26 -8.61 8.95
C LEU A 16 -13.05 -8.56 10.27
N LYS A 17 -14.31 -9.01 10.24
CA LYS A 17 -15.21 -9.00 11.41
C LYS A 17 -14.89 -10.08 12.44
N LEU A 18 -14.26 -11.19 12.03
CA LEU A 18 -13.72 -12.20 12.95
C LEU A 18 -12.41 -11.73 13.61
N GLY A 19 -11.54 -11.02 12.89
CA GLY A 19 -10.25 -10.54 13.41
C GLY A 19 -10.36 -9.48 14.52
N SER A 20 -11.50 -8.80 14.64
CA SER A 20 -11.67 -7.65 15.55
C SER A 20 -12.14 -8.01 16.96
N ARG A 21 -12.45 -9.28 17.27
CA ARG A 21 -13.06 -9.69 18.55
C ARG A 21 -12.12 -10.44 19.49
N HIS A 22 -10.98 -9.87 19.86
CA HIS A 22 -10.33 -10.01 21.18
C HIS A 22 -8.90 -9.42 21.14
N LEU A 23 -8.74 -8.17 21.55
CA LEU A 23 -7.43 -7.64 21.93
C LEU A 23 -7.47 -7.32 23.42
N LYS A 24 -7.06 -8.29 24.25
CA LYS A 24 -6.66 -8.02 25.64
C LYS A 24 -5.19 -7.62 25.64
N LYS A 25 -4.85 -6.61 26.44
CA LYS A 25 -3.50 -6.08 26.65
C LYS A 25 -2.55 -7.21 27.08
N VAL A 26 -1.53 -7.52 26.27
CA VAL A 26 -0.52 -8.56 26.57
C VAL A 26 0.80 -7.90 26.96
N SER A 27 1.27 -8.24 28.17
CA SER A 27 2.60 -7.92 28.68
C SER A 27 3.66 -8.81 28.03
N SER A 28 4.84 -8.24 27.77
CA SER A 28 5.94 -8.87 27.03
C SER A 28 6.59 -10.02 27.83
N LYS A 29 6.29 -11.26 27.43
CA LYS A 29 7.19 -12.41 27.63
C LYS A 29 7.55 -13.00 26.28
N THR A 30 8.84 -13.16 26.05
CA THR A 30 9.45 -13.76 24.86
C THR A 30 8.89 -15.16 24.65
N ARG A 31 8.05 -15.31 23.64
CA ARG A 31 7.42 -16.58 23.26
C ARG A 31 8.04 -17.01 21.94
N GLY A 32 8.78 -18.11 21.94
CA GLY A 32 9.31 -18.70 20.71
C GLY A 32 8.16 -19.03 19.77
N TYR A 33 8.10 -18.35 18.63
CA TYR A 33 7.13 -18.61 17.58
C TYR A 33 7.61 -19.81 16.75
N SER A 34 7.15 -21.01 17.09
CA SER A 34 7.16 -22.14 16.16
C SER A 34 5.85 -22.09 15.37
N SER A 35 5.83 -21.35 14.27
CA SER A 35 4.67 -21.27 13.37
C SER A 35 4.54 -22.53 12.51
N LYS A 36 3.91 -23.57 13.05
CA LYS A 36 3.18 -24.52 12.18
C LYS A 36 1.76 -24.01 12.02
N SER A 37 1.58 -22.91 11.31
CA SER A 37 0.27 -22.57 10.76
C SER A 37 0.02 -23.51 9.59
N SER A 38 -0.79 -24.55 9.80
CA SER A 38 -1.24 -25.41 8.72
C SER A 38 -2.04 -24.57 7.73
N VAL A 39 -1.40 -24.11 6.65
CA VAL A 39 -2.09 -23.42 5.54
C VAL A 39 -3.16 -24.38 5.03
N THR A 40 -4.42 -23.94 5.05
CA THR A 40 -5.54 -24.79 4.61
C THR A 40 -5.50 -24.95 3.09
N MET A 41 -5.98 -26.09 2.59
CA MET A 41 -6.05 -26.33 1.14
C MET A 41 -6.90 -25.26 0.44
N GLU A 42 -7.95 -24.76 1.09
CA GLU A 42 -8.75 -23.62 0.61
C GLU A 42 -7.94 -22.34 0.46
N SER A 43 -7.06 -22.02 1.43
CA SER A 43 -6.18 -20.85 1.37
C SER A 43 -5.14 -20.98 0.24
N GLN A 44 -4.64 -22.19 -0.01
CA GLN A 44 -3.72 -22.46 -1.11
C GLN A 44 -4.40 -22.27 -2.47
N VAL A 45 -5.60 -22.82 -2.65
CA VAL A 45 -6.39 -22.66 -3.88
C VAL A 45 -6.72 -21.19 -4.12
N LEU A 46 -7.19 -20.46 -3.11
CA LEU A 46 -7.48 -19.04 -3.25
C LEU A 46 -6.24 -18.23 -3.61
N SER A 47 -5.09 -18.54 -3.00
CA SER A 47 -3.82 -17.88 -3.32
C SER A 47 -3.38 -18.14 -4.76
N ALA A 48 -3.57 -19.37 -5.26
CA ALA A 48 -3.27 -19.70 -6.65
C ALA A 48 -4.15 -18.90 -7.62
N VAL A 49 -5.47 -18.85 -7.36
CA VAL A 49 -6.41 -18.04 -8.14
C VAL A 49 -5.98 -16.57 -8.16
N TYR A 50 -5.61 -16.01 -7.01
CA TYR A 50 -5.20 -14.61 -6.92
C TYR A 50 -3.92 -14.34 -7.70
N LYS A 51 -2.93 -15.24 -7.64
CA LYS A 51 -1.68 -15.12 -8.41
C LYS A 51 -1.90 -15.15 -9.92
N GLU A 52 -2.84 -15.97 -10.39
CA GLU A 52 -3.09 -16.13 -11.83
C GLU A 52 -4.00 -15.03 -12.41
N GLN A 53 -4.99 -14.55 -11.64
CA GLN A 53 -6.07 -13.72 -12.18
C GLN A 53 -5.95 -12.23 -11.82
N PHE A 54 -5.04 -11.86 -10.91
CA PHE A 54 -4.86 -10.47 -10.53
C PHE A 54 -4.05 -9.71 -11.59
N HIS A 55 -4.63 -8.65 -12.16
CA HIS A 55 -3.98 -7.80 -13.14
C HIS A 55 -3.66 -6.41 -12.54
N PRO A 56 -2.38 -6.11 -12.29
CA PRO A 56 -1.96 -4.88 -11.59
C PRO A 56 -2.43 -3.58 -12.24
N ARG A 57 -2.28 -3.48 -13.57
CA ARG A 57 -2.62 -2.27 -14.32
C ARG A 57 -4.13 -2.00 -14.32
N THR A 58 -4.94 -3.04 -14.53
CA THR A 58 -6.40 -2.92 -14.41
C THR A 58 -6.83 -2.50 -13.01
N TYR A 59 -6.18 -3.02 -11.97
CA TYR A 59 -6.40 -2.55 -10.61
C TYR A 59 -6.08 -1.06 -10.47
N MET A 60 -4.94 -0.60 -11.01
CA MET A 60 -4.53 0.80 -10.96
C MET A 60 -5.42 1.75 -11.78
N ASP A 61 -5.95 1.29 -12.91
CA ASP A 61 -6.90 2.08 -13.72
C ASP A 61 -8.19 2.36 -12.94
N VAL A 62 -8.64 1.39 -12.13
CA VAL A 62 -9.89 1.50 -11.36
C VAL A 62 -9.67 2.17 -10.01
N TYR A 63 -8.61 1.82 -9.30
CA TYR A 63 -8.40 2.18 -7.89
C TYR A 63 -7.22 3.11 -7.65
N GLY A 64 -6.24 3.14 -8.54
CA GLY A 64 -4.97 3.83 -8.36
C GLY A 64 -5.10 5.35 -8.24
N ARG A 65 -6.07 5.92 -8.96
CA ARG A 65 -6.37 7.36 -8.95
C ARG A 65 -7.61 7.72 -8.13
N LEU A 66 -8.03 6.85 -7.20
CA LEU A 66 -9.12 7.22 -6.31
C LEU A 66 -8.75 8.45 -5.48
N THR A 67 -9.55 9.50 -5.62
CA THR A 67 -9.45 10.74 -4.86
C THR A 67 -10.70 10.90 -3.99
N GLY A 68 -10.63 11.78 -2.99
CA GLY A 68 -11.77 12.14 -2.15
C GLY A 68 -11.47 12.00 -0.68
N GLU A 69 -12.41 12.49 0.14
CA GLU A 69 -12.23 12.69 1.58
C GLU A 69 -11.77 11.43 2.31
N ALA A 70 -12.27 10.25 1.94
CA ALA A 70 -11.86 9.00 2.56
C ALA A 70 -10.37 8.66 2.33
N ILE A 71 -9.88 8.84 1.10
CA ILE A 71 -8.47 8.57 0.77
C ILE A 71 -7.57 9.64 1.39
N THR A 72 -7.97 10.91 1.33
CA THR A 72 -7.24 12.01 1.97
C THR A 72 -7.15 11.81 3.48
N SER A 73 -8.27 11.52 4.14
CA SER A 73 -8.30 11.27 5.59
C SER A 73 -7.46 10.05 5.96
N MET A 74 -7.49 8.98 5.16
CA MET A 74 -6.62 7.82 5.37
C MET A 74 -5.14 8.21 5.28
N ALA A 75 -4.75 8.97 4.25
CA ALA A 75 -3.37 9.41 4.06
C ALA A 75 -2.89 10.32 5.21
N GLU A 76 -3.69 11.30 5.62
CA GLU A 76 -3.38 12.21 6.73
C GLU A 76 -3.27 11.46 8.07
N ASN A 77 -4.17 10.52 8.35
CA ASN A 77 -4.12 9.73 9.56
C ASN A 77 -2.90 8.83 9.59
N LEU A 78 -2.57 8.19 8.45
CA LEU A 78 -1.40 7.32 8.35
C LEU A 78 -0.10 8.12 8.46
N HIS A 79 -0.01 9.27 7.80
CA HIS A 79 1.12 10.20 7.95
C HIS A 79 1.32 10.60 9.42
N ARG A 80 0.23 10.98 10.12
CA ARG A 80 0.28 11.35 11.54
C ARG A 80 0.76 10.19 12.42
N ILE A 81 0.36 8.96 12.12
CA ILE A 81 0.84 7.78 12.84
C ILE A 81 2.35 7.62 12.64
N PHE A 82 2.85 7.75 11.41
CA PHE A 82 4.28 7.65 11.12
C PHE A 82 5.12 8.75 11.76
N GLN A 83 4.58 9.96 11.88
CA GLN A 83 5.24 11.08 12.56
C GLN A 83 5.09 11.06 14.09
N SER A 84 4.23 10.20 14.63
CA SER A 84 4.05 10.04 16.08
C SER A 84 5.06 9.08 16.70
N ASP A 85 4.99 8.94 18.02
CA ASP A 85 5.78 7.97 18.75
C ASP A 85 5.24 6.52 18.66
N LEU A 86 4.12 6.30 17.97
CA LEU A 86 3.48 4.99 17.82
C LEU A 86 4.21 4.08 16.81
N ALA A 87 4.90 4.67 15.83
CA ALA A 87 5.60 3.96 14.78
C ALA A 87 7.12 4.22 14.92
N GLN A 88 7.81 3.31 15.61
CA GLN A 88 9.24 3.43 15.94
C GLN A 88 10.06 2.36 15.24
N GLY A 89 11.34 2.66 15.04
CA GLY A 89 12.31 1.76 14.41
C GLY A 89 12.88 2.32 13.12
N ASP A 90 13.86 1.60 12.58
CA ASP A 90 14.60 2.01 11.39
C ASP A 90 14.04 1.41 10.09
N SER A 91 13.32 0.29 10.22
CA SER A 91 12.83 -0.48 9.08
C SER A 91 11.33 -0.80 9.19
N LEU A 92 10.66 -0.83 8.03
CA LEU A 92 9.25 -1.16 7.87
C LEU A 92 9.08 -2.29 6.85
N LEU A 93 8.31 -3.32 7.19
CA LEU A 93 7.83 -4.33 6.23
C LEU A 93 6.38 -4.03 5.87
N GLU A 94 6.14 -3.67 4.61
CA GLU A 94 4.80 -3.53 4.06
C GLU A 94 4.35 -4.86 3.46
N VAL A 95 3.26 -5.42 4.00
CA VAL A 95 2.71 -6.72 3.57
C VAL A 95 1.47 -6.51 2.74
N GLY A 96 1.48 -7.04 1.52
CA GLY A 96 0.37 -6.88 0.57
C GLY A 96 0.36 -5.49 -0.05
N THR A 97 1.54 -4.99 -0.43
CA THR A 97 1.72 -3.67 -1.06
C THR A 97 0.88 -3.49 -2.34
N GLY A 98 0.57 -4.60 -3.03
CA GLY A 98 -0.02 -4.56 -4.35
C GLY A 98 0.90 -3.84 -5.34
N PRO A 99 0.37 -3.27 -6.43
CA PRO A 99 1.14 -2.42 -7.33
C PRO A 99 1.15 -0.96 -6.87
N THR A 100 0.97 -0.70 -5.56
CA THR A 100 0.75 0.64 -5.01
C THR A 100 1.93 1.16 -4.20
N LEU A 101 2.12 2.49 -4.13
CA LEU A 101 3.18 3.12 -3.35
C LEU A 101 2.69 4.13 -2.31
N LEU A 102 1.38 4.33 -2.17
CA LEU A 102 0.83 5.38 -1.28
C LEU A 102 1.36 5.27 0.16
N ASN A 103 1.23 4.10 0.78
CA ASN A 103 1.65 3.92 2.18
C ASN A 103 3.17 4.03 2.33
N SER A 104 3.93 3.47 1.38
CA SER A 104 5.38 3.51 1.39
C SER A 104 5.92 4.93 1.26
N LEU A 105 5.30 5.75 0.41
CA LEU A 105 5.63 7.18 0.29
C LEU A 105 5.33 7.92 1.59
N LEU A 106 4.16 7.69 2.20
CA LEU A 106 3.82 8.29 3.50
C LEU A 106 4.76 7.87 4.64
N ALA A 107 5.30 6.65 4.56
CA ALA A 107 6.25 6.10 5.53
C ALA A 107 7.69 6.58 5.32
N SER A 108 8.02 7.08 4.12
CA SER A 108 9.40 7.34 3.69
C SER A 108 10.10 8.45 4.47
N SER A 109 9.35 9.43 4.99
CA SER A 109 9.90 10.47 5.86
C SER A 109 10.24 9.98 7.26
N ARG A 110 9.80 8.76 7.63
CA ARG A 110 9.99 8.16 8.95
C ARG A 110 11.00 7.01 8.96
N PHE A 111 10.91 6.11 7.98
CA PHE A 111 11.69 4.86 7.97
C PHE A 111 12.78 4.90 6.90
N ASN A 112 14.01 4.53 7.27
CA ASN A 112 15.14 4.51 6.33
C ASN A 112 15.10 3.29 5.41
N TYR A 113 14.55 2.16 5.88
CA TYR A 113 14.50 0.92 5.12
C TYR A 113 13.06 0.40 5.01
N ILE A 114 12.47 0.48 3.83
CA ILE A 114 11.13 -0.03 3.56
C ILE A 114 11.24 -1.27 2.67
N VAL A 115 10.76 -2.41 3.18
CA VAL A 115 10.64 -3.66 2.43
C VAL A 115 9.22 -3.81 1.94
N LEU A 116 9.05 -3.82 0.62
CA LEU A 116 7.76 -4.03 -0.03
C LEU A 116 7.56 -5.53 -0.29
N SER A 117 6.38 -6.05 0.01
CA SER A 117 6.09 -7.46 -0.20
C SER A 117 4.67 -7.67 -0.70
N ASP A 118 4.53 -8.57 -1.66
CA ASP A 118 3.23 -8.94 -2.19
C ASP A 118 3.21 -10.41 -2.61
N LEU A 119 2.04 -11.04 -2.52
CA LEU A 119 1.82 -12.43 -2.92
C LEU A 119 1.94 -12.60 -4.44
N VAL A 120 1.44 -11.63 -5.21
CA VAL A 120 1.36 -11.67 -6.66
C VAL A 120 2.67 -11.14 -7.25
N GLU A 121 3.32 -11.92 -8.10
CA GLU A 121 4.59 -11.53 -8.71
C GLU A 121 4.44 -10.31 -9.62
N ALA A 122 3.36 -10.25 -10.40
CA ALA A 122 3.09 -9.11 -11.28
C ALA A 122 3.03 -7.78 -10.50
N ASN A 123 2.49 -7.76 -9.28
CA ASN A 123 2.51 -6.57 -8.43
C ASN A 123 3.94 -6.14 -8.09
N ARG A 124 4.78 -7.09 -7.67
CA ARG A 124 6.19 -6.81 -7.33
C ARG A 124 6.99 -6.32 -8.54
N LEU A 125 6.70 -6.85 -9.73
CA LEU A 125 7.32 -6.39 -10.97
C LEU A 125 6.95 -4.93 -11.30
N GLU A 126 5.70 -4.52 -11.07
CA GLU A 126 5.30 -3.12 -11.25
C GLU A 126 6.02 -2.17 -10.28
N LEU A 127 6.22 -2.59 -9.03
CA LEU A 127 7.02 -1.84 -8.07
C LEU A 127 8.49 -1.76 -8.51
N GLN A 128 9.05 -2.85 -9.03
CA GLN A 128 10.43 -2.89 -9.51
C GLN A 128 10.65 -1.94 -10.70
N LYS A 129 9.70 -1.88 -11.64
CA LYS A 129 9.74 -0.92 -12.76
C LYS A 129 9.84 0.51 -12.25
N TRP A 130 9.02 0.86 -11.26
CA TRP A 130 9.07 2.19 -10.65
C TRP A 130 10.41 2.47 -9.96
N LEU A 131 10.94 1.51 -9.18
CA LEU A 131 12.25 1.63 -8.54
C LEU A 131 13.40 1.80 -9.55
N ASN A 132 13.31 1.13 -10.70
CA ASN A 132 14.29 1.20 -11.77
C ASN A 132 14.13 2.44 -12.66
N LYS A 133 13.04 3.21 -12.50
CA LYS A 133 12.66 4.32 -13.38
C LYS A 133 12.45 3.89 -14.83
N ASP A 134 11.87 2.71 -15.02
CA ASP A 134 11.52 2.21 -16.35
C ASP A 134 10.49 3.16 -17.01
N GLU A 135 10.60 3.37 -18.32
CA GLU A 135 9.73 4.30 -19.06
C GLU A 135 8.25 3.93 -18.98
N ASP A 136 7.94 2.64 -18.86
CA ASP A 136 6.58 2.13 -18.77
C ASP A 136 6.06 2.01 -17.33
N ALA A 137 6.83 2.43 -16.32
CA ALA A 137 6.45 2.35 -14.92
C ALA A 137 5.13 3.08 -14.63
N ILE A 138 4.39 2.60 -13.62
CA ILE A 138 3.18 3.29 -13.17
C ILE A 138 3.57 4.65 -12.60
N ASP A 139 2.97 5.71 -13.13
CA ASP A 139 3.23 7.07 -12.68
C ASP A 139 2.63 7.34 -11.29
N TRP A 140 3.51 7.51 -10.30
CA TRP A 140 3.17 7.86 -8.92
C TRP A 140 3.43 9.34 -8.59
N THR A 141 3.87 10.14 -9.56
CA THR A 141 4.27 11.54 -9.34
C THR A 141 3.14 12.34 -8.70
N PHE A 142 1.91 12.16 -9.17
CA PHE A 142 0.75 12.87 -8.62
C PHE A 142 0.55 12.63 -7.11
N ARG A 143 0.77 11.40 -6.61
CA ARG A 143 0.68 11.11 -5.17
C ARG A 143 1.90 11.60 -4.42
N ALA A 144 3.09 11.49 -5.01
CA ALA A 144 4.31 12.02 -4.41
C ALA A 144 4.19 13.54 -4.20
N GLU A 145 3.64 14.27 -5.18
CA GLU A 145 3.37 15.71 -5.10
C GLU A 145 2.34 16.05 -4.02
N GLU A 146 1.22 15.31 -3.94
CA GLU A 146 0.21 15.48 -2.88
C GLU A 146 0.82 15.27 -1.48
N ILE A 147 1.65 14.24 -1.31
CA ILE A 147 2.34 13.94 -0.05
C ILE A 147 3.37 15.02 0.27
N ALA A 148 4.19 15.43 -0.69
CA ALA A 148 5.16 16.49 -0.51
C ALA A 148 4.49 17.79 -0.04
N ALA A 149 3.37 18.18 -0.67
CA ALA A 149 2.59 19.34 -0.27
C ALA A 149 2.04 19.21 1.17
N MET A 150 1.54 18.02 1.53
CA MET A 150 1.09 17.71 2.89
C MET A 150 2.22 17.78 3.93
N GLU A 151 3.44 17.38 3.55
CA GLU A 151 4.65 17.47 4.37
C GLU A 151 5.27 18.88 4.41
N GLY A 152 4.66 19.85 3.72
CA GLY A 152 5.09 21.25 3.70
C GLY A 152 6.13 21.58 2.63
N TYR A 153 6.48 20.63 1.76
CA TYR A 153 7.29 20.88 0.57
C TYR A 153 6.38 21.44 -0.53
N ARG A 154 6.48 22.75 -0.78
CA ARG A 154 5.88 23.37 -1.96
C ARG A 154 6.94 23.47 -3.04
N GLU A 155 6.55 23.15 -4.28
CA GLU A 155 7.30 23.61 -5.45
C GLU A 155 7.55 25.13 -5.33
N PRO A 156 8.79 25.61 -5.50
CA PRO A 156 9.01 27.04 -5.68
C PRO A 156 8.16 27.48 -6.88
N THR A 157 7.29 28.46 -6.69
CA THR A 157 6.43 29.03 -7.74
C THR A 157 7.20 29.78 -8.84
N TYR A 158 8.48 29.50 -9.02
CA TYR A 158 9.36 30.17 -9.97
C TYR A 158 10.07 29.15 -10.87
N CYS A 159 9.41 28.80 -11.98
CA CYS A 159 9.99 28.60 -13.31
C CYS A 159 8.93 28.02 -14.28
N ARG A 160 7.79 28.72 -14.42
CA ARG A 160 6.92 28.55 -15.58
C ARG A 160 6.40 29.90 -16.08
N SER A 161 7.30 30.86 -16.19
CA SER A 161 7.09 32.06 -16.98
C SER A 161 8.33 32.30 -17.85
N ASN A 162 8.07 32.52 -19.13
CA ASN A 162 8.97 33.02 -20.18
C ASN A 162 9.83 31.99 -20.94
N SER A 163 9.18 31.27 -21.86
CA SER A 163 9.81 30.84 -23.12
C SER A 163 8.85 30.93 -24.31
N ARG A 164 8.07 32.02 -24.35
CA ARG A 164 7.42 32.52 -25.58
C ARG A 164 7.62 34.02 -25.61
N ASP A 165 8.80 34.41 -26.08
CA ASP A 165 9.05 35.63 -26.85
C ASP A 165 10.53 35.59 -27.24
N SER A 166 10.79 35.06 -28.43
CA SER A 166 11.99 35.30 -29.25
C SER A 166 11.62 35.04 -30.70
#